data_AF-A0A359LFI3-F1
#
_entry.id   AF-A0A359LFI3-F1
#
_cell.length_a   1.000
_cell.length_b   1.000
_cell.length_c   1.000
_cell.angle_alpha   90.00
_cell.angle_beta   90.00
_cell.angle_gamma   90.00
#
_symmetry.space_group_name_H-M   'P 1'
#
loop_
_entity.id
_entity.type
_entity.pdbx_description
1 polymer ?
#
loop_
_entity_poly.entity_id
_entity_poly.type
_entity_poly.pdbx_seq_one_letter_code
_entity_poly.pdbx_strand_id
1 'polypeptide(L)'
;MIFSKKIIIKALLRGSLIFTLTLFSQLIYAESAKQPTVIKTSDIPEKREYPVNNSINPCVNFYEYACSPVINSFKLREDRSNHIFSFSDASERLLEFKKKYFLNLAQKKPESEMESEVKSYYSACMNQQAKEKEEKEYVKQTKEMLDKITTREEFIDMV
;
A
#
# COMPACT_ATOMS: atom_id res chain seq x y z
N MET A 1 -13.13 -69.48 -15.41
CA MET A 1 -13.89 -69.87 -16.62
C MET A 1 -13.64 -68.80 -17.68
N ILE A 2 -12.74 -69.05 -18.64
CA ILE A 2 -13.03 -69.51 -20.02
C ILE A 2 -13.83 -68.41 -20.76
N PHE A 3 -13.25 -67.61 -21.65
CA PHE A 3 -12.96 -67.86 -23.08
C PHE A 3 -11.89 -66.82 -23.51
N SER A 4 -10.69 -67.12 -24.03
CA SER A 4 -10.29 -67.87 -25.24
C SER A 4 -10.90 -67.33 -26.55
N LYS A 5 -10.10 -66.56 -27.31
CA LYS A 5 -10.06 -66.64 -28.78
C LYS A 5 -8.71 -66.13 -29.31
N LYS A 6 -7.90 -67.11 -29.73
CA LYS A 6 -6.71 -66.96 -30.57
C LYS A 6 -7.15 -66.48 -31.96
N ILE A 7 -6.44 -65.52 -32.54
CA ILE A 7 -6.29 -65.39 -33.99
C ILE A 7 -4.80 -65.32 -34.29
N ILE A 8 -4.33 -66.36 -34.98
CA ILE A 8 -2.98 -66.49 -35.52
C ILE A 8 -3.12 -66.14 -37.00
N ILE A 9 -2.45 -65.08 -37.45
CA ILE A 9 -2.02 -64.95 -38.85
C ILE A 9 -0.53 -64.60 -38.82
N LYS A 10 0.29 -65.61 -39.11
CA LYS A 10 1.69 -65.43 -39.49
C LYS A 10 1.71 -64.92 -40.93
N ALA A 11 2.23 -63.72 -41.14
CA ALA A 11 2.74 -63.31 -42.44
C ALA A 11 4.23 -62.98 -42.29
N LEU A 12 4.99 -63.63 -43.14
CA LEU A 12 6.43 -63.70 -43.17
C LEU A 12 7.00 -62.61 -44.09
N LEU A 13 8.26 -62.27 -43.81
CA LEU A 13 9.29 -61.76 -44.73
C LEU A 13 9.37 -60.23 -45.03
N ARG A 14 10.48 -59.69 -44.51
CA ARG A 14 11.47 -58.77 -45.14
C ARG A 14 11.12 -57.29 -45.26
N GLY A 15 11.83 -56.47 -44.47
CA GLY A 15 12.08 -55.08 -44.82
C GLY A 15 12.67 -54.25 -43.68
N SER A 16 13.96 -53.94 -43.76
CA SER A 16 14.70 -52.85 -43.13
C SER A 16 14.63 -52.62 -41.60
N LEU A 17 15.73 -53.05 -40.98
CA LEU A 17 16.55 -52.34 -39.99
C LEU A 17 16.20 -50.85 -39.71
N ILE A 18 16.27 -50.52 -38.41
CA ILE A 18 16.34 -49.19 -37.77
C ILE A 18 15.00 -48.64 -37.27
N PHE A 19 14.56 -49.18 -36.12
CA PHE A 19 13.57 -48.54 -35.25
C PHE A 19 14.04 -48.66 -33.79
N THR A 20 15.03 -47.85 -33.40
CA THR A 20 15.43 -47.60 -31.98
C THR A 20 16.44 -46.44 -31.94
N LEU A 21 16.32 -45.55 -30.94
CA LEU A 21 17.00 -44.24 -30.70
C LEU A 21 16.29 -43.06 -31.38
N THR A 22 15.72 -42.04 -30.74
CA THR A 22 15.74 -41.57 -29.35
C THR A 22 14.48 -40.74 -29.12
N LEU A 23 13.46 -41.31 -28.49
CA LEU A 23 12.32 -40.60 -27.92
C LEU A 23 12.63 -40.30 -26.44
N PHE A 24 13.68 -39.49 -26.19
CA PHE A 24 14.13 -39.16 -24.83
C PHE A 24 14.82 -37.79 -24.82
N SER A 25 14.04 -36.70 -24.85
CA SER A 25 14.48 -35.38 -24.34
C SER A 25 13.35 -34.36 -24.21
N GLN A 26 12.09 -34.78 -24.09
CA GLN A 26 11.11 -33.94 -23.39
C GLN A 26 11.25 -34.24 -21.91
N LEU A 27 11.84 -33.29 -21.18
CA LEU A 27 11.58 -32.94 -19.77
C LEU A 27 12.60 -31.87 -19.39
N ILE A 28 12.50 -30.69 -20.00
CA ILE A 28 13.04 -29.48 -19.37
C ILE A 28 12.14 -29.24 -18.16
N TYR A 29 12.66 -29.54 -16.98
CA TYR A 29 12.06 -29.18 -15.72
C TYR A 29 11.82 -27.67 -15.71
N ALA A 30 10.56 -27.27 -15.78
CA ALA A 30 10.15 -25.96 -15.30
C ALA A 30 10.31 -26.00 -13.77
N GLU A 31 11.50 -25.65 -13.28
CA GLU A 31 11.69 -25.33 -11.87
C GLU A 31 10.87 -24.07 -11.60
N SER A 32 9.63 -24.25 -11.18
CA SER A 32 8.81 -23.18 -10.62
C SER A 32 9.50 -22.72 -9.34
N ALA A 33 10.46 -21.81 -9.47
CA ALA A 33 11.08 -21.13 -8.35
C ALA A 33 9.95 -20.61 -7.47
N LYS A 34 9.78 -21.26 -6.31
CA LYS A 34 8.72 -20.97 -5.37
C LYS A 34 8.99 -19.55 -4.86
N GLN A 35 8.29 -18.59 -5.45
CA GLN A 35 8.53 -17.18 -5.19
C GLN A 35 8.32 -16.96 -3.68
N PRO A 36 9.31 -16.41 -2.97
CA PRO A 36 9.18 -16.23 -1.53
C PRO A 36 7.91 -15.41 -1.26
N THR A 37 7.08 -15.89 -0.34
CA THR A 37 5.87 -15.18 0.08
C THR A 37 6.27 -13.86 0.69
N VAL A 38 6.18 -12.79 -0.11
CA VAL A 38 6.51 -11.43 0.33
C VAL A 38 5.42 -11.00 1.32
N ILE A 39 5.78 -10.89 2.59
CA ILE A 39 4.90 -10.29 3.60
C ILE A 39 4.79 -8.81 3.27
N LYS A 40 3.58 -8.35 2.96
CA LYS A 40 3.34 -6.93 2.67
C LYS A 40 3.42 -6.11 3.95
N THR A 41 4.17 -5.01 3.92
CA THR A 41 4.35 -4.13 5.07
C THR A 41 3.99 -2.68 4.75
N SER A 42 3.52 -1.96 5.76
CA SER A 42 3.29 -0.50 5.73
C SER A 42 4.47 0.29 6.32
N ASP A 43 5.55 -0.39 6.69
CA ASP A 43 6.69 0.23 7.35
C ASP A 43 7.35 1.29 6.46
N ILE A 44 7.79 2.36 7.12
CA ILE A 44 8.49 3.49 6.49
C ILE A 44 9.99 3.35 6.81
N PRO A 45 10.80 2.82 5.88
CA PRO A 45 12.24 2.70 6.12
C PRO A 45 12.92 4.08 6.05
N GLU A 46 14.15 4.15 6.55
CA GLU A 46 15.02 5.32 6.36
C GLU A 46 15.23 5.59 4.87
N LYS A 47 15.50 4.54 4.09
CA LYS A 47 15.60 4.56 2.64
C LYS A 47 14.85 3.37 2.07
N ARG A 48 13.92 3.63 1.16
CA ARG A 48 13.22 2.59 0.40
C ARG A 48 14.03 2.27 -0.85
N GLU A 49 14.27 0.98 -1.06
CA GLU A 49 14.88 0.49 -2.30
C GLU A 49 13.82 0.27 -3.38
N TYR A 50 14.16 0.59 -4.62
CA TYR A 50 13.29 0.47 -5.79
C TYR A 50 13.90 -0.48 -6.83
N PRO A 51 13.94 -1.80 -6.55
CA PRO A 51 14.39 -2.75 -7.55
C PRO A 51 13.40 -2.81 -8.71
N VAL A 52 13.92 -3.07 -9.91
CA VAL A 52 13.11 -3.25 -11.12
C VAL A 52 12.65 -4.70 -11.29
N ASN A 53 11.54 -4.90 -11.98
CA ASN A 53 11.01 -6.19 -12.36
C ASN A 53 11.52 -6.59 -13.75
N ASN A 54 12.62 -7.35 -13.78
CA ASN A 54 13.27 -7.81 -15.02
C ASN A 54 12.41 -8.75 -15.88
N SER A 55 11.29 -9.25 -15.36
CA SER A 55 10.36 -10.11 -16.11
C SER A 55 9.38 -9.32 -16.99
N ILE A 56 9.35 -7.98 -16.88
CA ILE A 56 8.45 -7.10 -17.62
C ILE A 56 9.26 -6.28 -18.63
N ASN A 57 8.81 -6.23 -19.88
CA ASN A 57 9.47 -5.41 -20.90
C ASN A 57 9.18 -3.90 -20.63
N PRO A 58 10.20 -3.06 -20.41
CA PRO A 58 10.01 -1.63 -20.12
C PRO A 58 9.37 -0.85 -21.28
N CYS A 59 9.56 -1.27 -22.53
CA CYS A 59 8.95 -0.63 -23.70
C CYS A 59 7.44 -0.90 -23.81
N VAL A 60 6.93 -1.93 -23.12
CA VAL A 60 5.51 -2.31 -23.11
C VAL A 60 4.81 -1.73 -21.89
N ASN A 61 5.41 -1.87 -20.72
CA ASN A 61 4.85 -1.34 -19.48
C ASN A 61 5.96 -0.90 -18.53
N PHE A 62 6.44 0.33 -18.72
CA PHE A 62 7.51 0.91 -17.93
C PHE A 62 7.14 1.06 -16.45
N TYR A 63 5.86 1.31 -16.15
CA TYR A 63 5.37 1.47 -14.78
C TYR A 63 5.52 0.17 -13.99
N GLU A 64 5.02 -0.94 -14.51
CA GLU A 64 5.15 -2.24 -13.84
C GLU A 64 6.61 -2.70 -13.77
N TYR A 65 7.40 -2.48 -14.83
CA TYR A 65 8.84 -2.73 -14.80
C TYR A 65 9.55 -1.99 -13.65
N ALA A 66 9.27 -0.71 -13.46
CA ALA A 66 9.97 0.10 -12.47
C ALA A 66 9.41 -0.02 -11.05
N CYS A 67 8.10 -0.23 -10.90
CA CYS A 67 7.42 -0.03 -9.62
C CYS A 67 6.82 -1.29 -9.01
N SER A 68 6.54 -2.33 -9.80
CA SER A 68 5.81 -3.51 -9.31
C SER A 68 6.46 -4.18 -8.10
N PRO A 69 7.80 -4.29 -7.96
CA PRO A 69 8.40 -4.96 -6.80
C PRO A 69 8.08 -4.25 -5.47
N VAL A 70 8.12 -2.92 -5.47
CA VAL A 70 7.81 -2.12 -4.28
C VAL A 70 6.31 -2.14 -3.98
N ILE A 71 5.47 -2.02 -5.02
CA ILE A 71 4.01 -2.11 -4.87
C ILE A 71 3.60 -3.47 -4.30
N ASN A 72 4.20 -4.55 -4.78
CA ASN A 72 3.87 -5.90 -4.34
C ASN A 72 4.31 -6.21 -2.91
N SER A 73 5.32 -5.52 -2.40
CA SER A 73 5.79 -5.65 -1.01
C SER A 73 5.13 -4.66 -0.04
N PHE A 74 4.35 -3.71 -0.55
CA PHE A 74 3.73 -2.68 0.27
C PHE A 74 2.28 -3.00 0.63
N LYS A 75 1.90 -2.67 1.87
CA LYS A 75 0.52 -2.64 2.34
C LYS A 75 0.16 -1.19 2.62
N LEU A 76 -0.91 -0.68 2.02
CA LEU A 76 -1.44 0.65 2.37
C LEU A 76 -1.95 0.65 3.81
N ARG A 77 -1.64 1.69 4.56
CA ARG A 77 -2.13 1.88 5.94
C ARG A 77 -3.63 2.16 5.93
N GLU A 78 -4.32 1.72 6.98
CA GLU A 78 -5.78 1.91 7.11
C GLU A 78 -6.17 3.38 7.29
N ASP A 79 -5.27 4.20 7.83
CA ASP A 79 -5.48 5.63 8.05
C ASP A 79 -4.99 6.51 6.88
N ARG A 80 -4.78 5.92 5.70
CA ARG A 80 -4.33 6.61 4.49
C ARG A 80 -5.16 6.18 3.29
N SER A 81 -5.56 7.14 2.46
CA SER A 81 -6.27 6.87 1.21
C SER A 81 -5.34 6.52 0.04
N ASN A 82 -4.06 6.92 0.11
CA ASN A 82 -3.04 6.62 -0.88
C ASN A 82 -1.64 6.65 -0.26
N HIS A 83 -0.64 6.18 -1.00
CA HIS A 83 0.78 6.28 -0.64
C HIS A 83 1.64 6.52 -1.88
N ILE A 84 2.33 7.66 -1.93
CA ILE A 84 3.26 8.02 -2.99
C ILE A 84 4.67 7.81 -2.45
N PHE A 85 5.20 6.59 -2.59
CA PHE A 85 6.39 6.07 -1.88
C PHE A 85 7.41 7.11 -1.40
N SER A 86 8.26 7.68 -2.26
CA SER A 86 9.32 8.61 -1.82
C SER A 86 8.82 9.84 -1.06
N PHE A 87 7.68 10.40 -1.48
CA PHE A 87 7.10 11.59 -0.85
C PHE A 87 6.40 11.26 0.46
N SER A 88 5.52 10.27 0.46
CA SER A 88 4.81 9.81 1.65
C SER A 88 5.77 9.28 2.71
N ASP A 89 6.78 8.49 2.33
CA ASP A 89 7.80 8.02 3.27
C ASP A 89 8.55 9.21 3.93
N ALA A 90 8.93 10.23 3.15
CA ALA A 90 9.57 11.42 3.70
C ALA A 90 8.64 12.21 4.63
N SER A 91 7.37 12.38 4.25
CA SER A 91 6.36 13.03 5.09
C SER A 91 6.13 12.28 6.40
N GLU A 92 6.07 10.94 6.38
CA GLU A 92 5.90 10.13 7.59
C GLU A 92 7.13 10.20 8.51
N ARG A 93 8.36 10.15 7.95
CA ARG A 93 9.57 10.38 8.76
C ARG A 93 9.59 11.76 9.43
N LEU A 94 9.20 12.79 8.68
CA LEU A 94 9.09 14.15 9.21
C LEU A 94 7.99 14.27 10.27
N LEU A 95 6.86 13.57 10.09
CA LEU A 95 5.78 13.52 11.06
C LEU A 95 6.28 12.96 12.40
N GLU A 96 7.02 11.86 12.38
CA GLU A 96 7.56 11.26 13.61
C GLU A 96 8.57 12.19 14.32
N PHE A 97 9.42 12.89 13.55
CA PHE A 97 10.29 13.92 14.12
C PHE A 97 9.49 15.06 14.77
N LYS A 98 8.47 15.57 14.08
CA LYS A 98 7.59 16.64 14.60
C LYS A 98 6.86 16.20 15.86
N LYS A 99 6.26 15.01 15.87
CA LYS A 99 5.60 14.43 17.05
C LYS A 99 6.56 14.37 18.23
N LYS A 100 7.76 13.83 18.03
CA LYS A 100 8.79 13.76 19.06
C LYS A 100 9.15 15.16 19.57
N TYR A 101 9.36 16.13 18.68
CA TYR A 101 9.65 17.50 19.07
C TYR A 101 8.54 18.10 19.93
N PHE A 102 7.28 18.02 19.50
CA PHE A 102 6.15 18.58 20.25
C PHE A 102 5.88 17.89 21.58
N LEU A 103 6.02 16.56 21.64
CA LEU A 103 5.90 15.82 22.90
C LEU A 103 6.97 16.26 23.91
N ASN A 104 8.20 16.51 23.46
CA ASN A 104 9.24 17.06 24.33
C ASN A 104 8.94 18.51 24.72
N LEU A 105 8.54 19.36 23.76
CA LEU A 105 8.19 20.76 24.01
C LEU A 105 7.05 20.91 25.02
N ALA A 106 6.05 20.02 24.97
CA ALA A 106 4.94 20.00 25.91
C ALA A 106 5.41 19.83 27.38
N GLN A 107 6.50 19.09 27.60
CA GLN A 107 7.04 18.79 28.94
C GLN A 107 8.10 19.79 29.42
N LYS A 108 8.77 20.52 28.52
CA LYS A 108 9.79 21.52 28.90
C LYS A 108 9.22 22.93 29.01
N LYS A 109 9.97 23.82 29.66
CA LYS A 109 9.75 25.27 29.61
C LYS A 109 10.19 25.78 28.21
N PRO A 110 9.36 26.55 27.49
CA PRO A 110 9.77 27.21 26.25
C PRO A 110 10.98 28.11 26.45
N GLU A 111 11.89 28.11 25.49
CA GLU A 111 13.10 28.94 25.48
C GLU A 111 12.90 30.30 24.79
N SER A 112 11.83 30.44 24.01
CA SER A 112 11.45 31.66 23.30
C SER A 112 9.94 31.87 23.27
N GLU A 113 9.51 33.08 22.90
CA GLU A 113 8.10 33.40 22.67
C GLU A 113 7.49 32.51 21.58
N MET A 114 8.18 32.34 20.46
CA MET A 114 7.77 31.44 19.38
C MET A 114 7.57 30.00 19.89
N GLU A 115 8.49 29.45 20.70
CA GLU A 115 8.30 28.12 21.30
C GLU A 115 7.06 28.09 22.22
N SER A 116 6.76 29.18 22.93
CA SER A 116 5.58 29.28 23.80
C SER A 116 4.28 29.23 23.01
N GLU A 117 4.20 29.96 21.89
CA GLU A 117 3.05 29.95 20.99
C GLU A 117 2.84 28.55 20.38
N VAL A 118 3.91 27.97 19.85
CA VAL A 118 3.88 26.62 19.26
C VAL A 118 3.46 25.57 20.28
N LYS A 119 3.99 25.64 21.51
CA LYS A 119 3.58 24.77 22.62
C LYS A 119 2.09 24.93 22.91
N SER A 120 1.63 26.16 23.06
CA SER A 120 0.23 26.47 23.39
C SER A 120 -0.72 25.93 22.33
N TYR A 121 -0.40 26.16 21.05
CA TYR A 121 -1.18 25.64 19.93
C TYR A 121 -1.25 24.11 19.93
N TYR A 122 -0.11 23.43 20.08
CA TYR A 122 -0.08 21.97 20.13
C TYR A 122 -0.88 21.42 21.32
N SER A 123 -0.69 21.98 22.52
CA SER A 123 -1.43 21.55 23.71
C SER A 123 -2.94 21.76 23.59
N ALA A 124 -3.38 22.84 22.96
CA ALA A 124 -4.80 23.08 22.68
C ALA A 124 -5.36 22.05 21.68
N CYS A 125 -4.60 21.73 20.62
CA CYS A 125 -4.98 20.71 19.63
C CYS A 125 -5.13 19.31 20.25
N MET A 126 -4.22 18.93 21.15
CA MET A 126 -4.22 17.60 21.77
C MET A 126 -5.23 17.43 22.91
N ASN A 127 -5.91 18.49 23.35
CA ASN A 127 -6.91 18.43 24.42
C ASN A 127 -8.30 18.09 23.87
N GLN A 128 -8.54 16.79 23.62
CA GLN A 128 -9.79 16.30 23.05
C GLN A 128 -11.04 16.67 23.87
N GLN A 129 -10.95 16.67 25.21
CA GLN A 129 -12.09 16.97 26.09
C GLN A 129 -12.51 18.45 25.98
N ALA A 130 -11.53 19.36 26.01
CA ALA A 130 -11.82 20.78 25.82
C ALA A 130 -12.40 21.03 24.42
N LYS A 131 -11.80 20.43 23.39
CA LYS A 131 -12.28 20.52 22.00
C LYS A 131 -13.70 20.04 21.84
N GLU A 132 -14.07 18.89 22.41
CA GLU A 132 -15.44 18.38 22.30
C GLU A 132 -16.46 19.37 22.88
N LYS A 133 -16.15 19.99 24.03
CA LYS A 133 -17.02 20.99 24.65
C LYS A 133 -17.12 22.27 23.80
N GLU A 134 -15.98 22.77 23.35
CA GLU A 134 -15.88 23.99 22.53
C GLU A 134 -16.64 23.84 21.20
N GLU A 135 -16.44 22.74 20.49
CA GLU A 135 -17.12 22.43 19.22
C GLU A 135 -18.64 22.37 19.39
N LYS A 136 -19.13 21.70 20.43
CA LYS A 136 -20.58 21.62 20.70
C LYS A 136 -21.19 22.99 20.99
N GLU A 137 -20.51 23.81 21.78
CA GLU A 137 -20.96 25.17 22.09
C GLU A 137 -20.92 26.06 20.83
N TYR A 138 -19.85 25.99 20.04
CA TYR A 138 -19.73 26.73 18.78
C TYR A 138 -20.86 26.37 17.80
N VAL A 139 -21.13 25.08 17.60
CA VAL A 139 -22.22 24.62 16.73
C VAL A 139 -23.59 25.07 17.27
N LYS A 140 -23.80 25.03 18.59
CA LYS A 140 -25.04 25.51 19.21
C LYS A 140 -25.26 27.00 18.93
N GLN A 141 -24.25 27.84 19.19
CA GLN A 141 -24.33 29.28 18.94
C GLN A 141 -24.52 29.59 17.45
N THR A 142 -23.84 28.85 16.57
CA THR A 142 -23.99 28.99 15.12
C THR A 142 -25.42 28.67 14.69
N LYS A 143 -26.03 27.61 15.23
CA LYS A 143 -27.43 27.29 14.97
C LYS A 143 -28.37 28.39 15.47
N GLU A 144 -28.19 28.85 16.71
CA GLU A 144 -29.01 29.94 17.27
C GLU A 144 -28.89 31.26 16.47
N MET A 145 -27.73 31.51 15.87
CA MET A 145 -27.54 32.64 14.96
C MET A 145 -28.28 32.42 13.64
N LEU A 146 -28.11 31.24 13.02
CA LEU A 146 -28.76 30.90 11.76
C LEU A 146 -30.29 30.86 11.88
N ASP A 147 -30.84 30.40 13.00
CA ASP A 147 -32.30 30.34 13.25
C ASP A 147 -32.95 31.73 13.30
N LYS A 148 -32.16 32.79 13.54
CA LYS A 148 -32.64 34.19 13.52
C LYS A 148 -32.73 34.76 12.11
N ILE A 149 -32.14 34.08 11.13
CA ILE A 149 -32.14 34.51 9.73
C ILE A 149 -33.39 33.90 9.07
N THR A 150 -34.36 34.75 8.80
CA THR A 150 -35.68 34.34 8.28
C THR A 150 -35.89 34.78 6.83
N THR A 151 -35.06 35.69 6.33
CA THR A 151 -35.15 36.24 4.98
C THR A 151 -33.87 36.06 4.20
N ARG A 152 -33.98 36.16 2.87
CA ARG A 152 -32.83 36.10 1.96
C ARG A 152 -31.90 37.29 2.17
N GLU A 153 -32.46 38.46 2.46
CA GLU A 153 -31.74 39.71 2.67
C GLU A 153 -30.89 39.62 3.95
N GLU A 154 -31.46 39.12 5.07
CA GLU A 154 -30.72 38.87 6.31
C GLU A 154 -29.57 37.86 6.12
N PHE A 155 -29.76 36.86 5.25
CA PHE A 155 -28.69 35.91 4.93
C PHE A 155 -27.56 36.56 4.11
N ILE A 156 -27.90 37.43 3.15
CA ILE A 156 -26.93 38.15 2.32
C ILE A 156 -26.07 39.10 3.16
N ASP A 157 -26.65 39.78 4.15
CA ASP A 157 -25.90 40.71 5.01
C ASP A 157 -24.91 40.01 5.98
N MET A 158 -25.07 38.70 6.19
CA MET A 158 -24.20 37.91 7.07
C MET A 158 -22.94 37.36 6.37
N VAL A 159 -23.01 37.11 5.06
CA VAL A 159 -21.96 36.43 4.27
C VAL A 159 -21.03 37.44 3.61
#